data_AF-A0A2D6X2B9-F1
#
_entry.id   AF-A0A2D6X2B9-F1
#
_cell.length_a   1.000
_cell.length_b   1.000
_cell.length_c   1.000
_cell.angle_alpha   90.00
_cell.angle_beta   90.00
_cell.angle_gamma   90.00
#
_symmetry.space_group_name_H-M   'P 1'
#
loop_
_entity.id
_entity.type
_entity.pdbx_description
1 polymer ?
#
loop_
_entity_poly.entity_id
_entity_poly.type
_entity_poly.pdbx_seq_one_letter_code
_entity_poly.pdbx_strand_id
1 'polypeptide(L)'
;MQNTTTENNNPMSQGMNPNMIKNAEDLKCEKCEKIFFTPTVIIKKISALISPTGKEILAPIQMFQCASCGHVNESFLDALK
;
A
#
# COMPACT_ATOMS: atom_id res chain seq x y z
N MET A 1 -40.77 21.20 -26.60
CA MET A 1 -41.09 20.68 -25.25
C MET A 1 -39.94 19.77 -24.86
N GLN A 2 -39.34 20.05 -23.71
CA GLN A 2 -38.09 19.46 -23.21
C GLN A 2 -38.25 17.98 -22.85
N ASN A 3 -37.13 17.25 -22.83
CA ASN A 3 -36.67 16.41 -21.70
C ASN A 3 -35.31 15.81 -22.11
N THR A 4 -34.17 16.46 -21.83
CA THR A 4 -33.35 16.28 -20.61
C THR A 4 -33.13 14.82 -20.23
N THR A 5 -32.11 14.20 -20.82
CA THR A 5 -31.39 13.11 -20.16
C THR A 5 -30.07 13.68 -19.65
N THR A 6 -30.05 13.84 -18.34
CA THR A 6 -28.98 14.25 -17.44
C THR A 6 -27.61 13.69 -17.83
N GLU A 7 -26.62 14.57 -18.04
CA GLU A 7 -25.21 14.21 -17.95
C GLU A 7 -24.91 13.84 -16.49
N ASN A 8 -24.94 12.54 -16.18
CA ASN A 8 -24.41 12.02 -14.93
C ASN A 8 -22.88 12.06 -15.03
N ASN A 9 -22.29 13.15 -14.55
CA ASN A 9 -20.87 13.25 -14.25
C ASN A 9 -20.54 12.38 -13.02
N ASN A 10 -20.60 11.06 -13.18
CA ASN A 10 -19.99 10.13 -12.25
C ASN A 10 -18.51 10.04 -12.62
N PRO A 11 -17.55 10.49 -11.78
CA PRO A 11 -16.15 10.23 -12.05
C PRO A 11 -15.97 8.72 -12.05
N MET A 12 -15.80 8.14 -13.25
CA MET A 12 -15.56 6.73 -13.46
C MET A 12 -14.51 6.25 -12.46
N SER A 13 -14.90 5.37 -11.53
CA SER A 13 -13.94 4.45 -10.94
C SER A 13 -13.44 3.61 -12.10
N GLN A 14 -12.28 3.96 -12.65
CA GLN A 14 -11.69 3.21 -13.74
C GLN A 14 -11.40 1.80 -13.23
N GLY A 15 -12.29 0.86 -13.60
CA GLY A 15 -12.11 -0.55 -13.29
C GLY A 15 -10.86 -1.05 -13.98
N MET A 16 -10.02 -1.76 -13.25
CA MET A 16 -8.80 -2.36 -13.77
C MET A 16 -9.16 -3.31 -14.93
N ASN A 17 -8.60 -3.09 -16.12
CA ASN A 17 -8.83 -3.98 -17.26
C ASN A 17 -8.21 -5.36 -16.98
N PRO A 18 -8.96 -6.48 -17.07
CA PRO A 18 -8.43 -7.82 -16.81
C PRO A 18 -7.19 -8.19 -17.63
N ASN A 19 -7.04 -7.63 -18.84
CA ASN A 19 -5.85 -7.85 -19.67
C ASN A 19 -4.59 -7.20 -19.08
N MET A 20 -4.72 -6.16 -18.26
CA MET A 20 -3.58 -5.54 -17.58
C MET A 20 -3.01 -6.48 -16.52
N ILE A 21 -3.86 -7.16 -15.75
CA ILE A 21 -3.41 -8.13 -14.73
C ILE A 21 -2.72 -9.33 -15.37
N LYS A 22 -3.28 -9.85 -16.48
CA LYS A 22 -2.69 -11.00 -17.20
C LYS A 22 -1.28 -10.73 -17.72
N ASN A 23 -0.98 -9.48 -18.04
CA ASN A 23 0.29 -9.07 -18.63
C ASN A 23 1.23 -8.40 -17.62
N ALA A 24 0.83 -8.28 -16.35
CA ALA A 24 1.64 -7.68 -15.30
C ALA A 24 2.68 -8.68 -14.80
N GLU A 25 3.84 -8.17 -14.40
CA GLU A 25 4.87 -8.97 -13.74
C GLU A 25 4.55 -9.12 -12.25
N ASP A 26 4.79 -10.31 -11.71
CA ASP A 26 4.72 -10.54 -10.27
C ASP A 26 5.87 -9.83 -9.56
N LEU A 27 5.56 -9.13 -8.47
CA LEU A 27 6.59 -8.60 -7.57
C LEU A 27 7.33 -9.77 -6.91
N LYS A 28 8.66 -9.80 -7.06
CA LYS A 28 9.52 -10.81 -6.45
C LYS A 28 10.18 -10.29 -5.18
N CYS A 29 10.34 -11.17 -4.19
CA CYS A 29 11.18 -10.89 -3.03
C CYS A 29 12.64 -10.68 -3.46
N GLU A 30 13.23 -9.55 -3.08
CA GLU A 30 14.61 -9.17 -3.44
C GLU A 30 15.67 -10.15 -2.88
N LYS A 31 15.31 -10.91 -1.84
CA LYS A 31 16.22 -11.87 -1.18
C LYS A 31 16.08 -13.32 -1.66
N CYS A 32 14.88 -13.77 -2.00
CA CYS A 32 14.62 -15.20 -2.27
C CYS A 32 13.75 -15.48 -3.50
N GLU A 33 13.42 -14.44 -4.27
CA GLU A 33 12.69 -14.49 -5.55
C GLU A 33 11.27 -15.09 -5.51
N LYS A 34 10.74 -15.40 -4.32
CA LYS A 34 9.34 -15.82 -4.14
C LYS A 34 8.38 -14.63 -4.27
N ILE A 35 7.15 -14.92 -4.72
CA ILE A 35 6.14 -13.91 -5.08
C ILE A 35 5.03 -13.74 -4.03
N PHE A 36 5.03 -14.57 -2.98
CA PHE A 36 4.00 -14.53 -1.94
C PHE A 36 4.43 -13.66 -0.76
N PHE A 37 3.54 -12.78 -0.34
CA PHE A 37 3.75 -11.84 0.75
C PHE A 37 2.61 -11.92 1.77
N THR A 38 2.93 -11.65 3.03
CA THR A 38 1.96 -11.52 4.12
C THR A 38 1.92 -10.08 4.63
N PRO A 39 0.74 -9.53 4.95
CA PRO A 39 0.63 -8.25 5.63
C PRO A 39 1.43 -8.25 6.94
N THR A 40 2.15 -7.17 7.22
CA THR A 40 2.92 -6.97 8.45
C THR A 40 2.89 -5.51 8.88
N VAL A 41 3.23 -5.21 10.13
CA VAL A 41 3.24 -3.84 10.66
C VAL A 41 4.60 -3.50 11.23
N ILE A 42 5.12 -2.32 10.87
CA ILE A 42 6.24 -1.70 11.58
C ILE A 42 5.66 -0.71 12.59
N ILE A 43 6.13 -0.79 13.83
CA ILE A 43 5.75 0.18 14.88
C ILE A 43 6.90 1.17 15.04
N LYS A 44 6.64 2.44 14.72
CA LYS A 44 7.58 3.54 14.96
C LYS A 44 7.35 4.11 16.34
N LYS A 45 8.42 4.16 17.12
CA LYS A 45 8.44 4.83 18.43
C LYS A 45 8.75 6.32 18.24
N ILE A 46 7.81 7.18 18.59
CA ILE A 46 7.92 8.63 18.49
C ILE A 46 8.12 9.17 19.91
N SER A 47 9.25 9.84 20.15
CA SER A 47 9.55 10.38 21.48
C SER A 47 8.61 11.52 21.85
N ALA A 48 8.42 11.74 23.14
CA ALA A 48 7.60 12.84 23.66
C ALA A 48 8.05 14.23 23.15
N LEU A 49 9.35 14.41 22.91
CA LEU A 49 9.93 15.68 22.45
C LEU A 49 9.47 16.07 21.04
N ILE A 50 9.35 15.10 20.13
CA ILE A 50 8.95 15.32 18.73
C ILE A 50 7.45 15.13 18.51
N SER A 51 6.77 14.51 19.47
CA SER A 51 5.34 14.20 19.40
C SER A 51 4.50 15.48 19.51
N PRO A 52 3.49 15.69 18.65
CA PRO A 52 2.59 16.85 18.73
C PRO A 52 1.82 16.96 20.05
N THR A 53 1.71 15.85 20.79
CA THR A 53 0.98 15.78 22.07
C THR A 53 1.88 15.92 23.30
N GLY A 54 3.20 15.96 23.12
CA GLY A 54 4.16 15.92 24.23
C GLY A 54 4.24 14.57 24.95
N LYS A 55 3.62 13.51 24.41
CA LYS A 55 3.65 12.14 24.95
C LYS A 55 4.29 11.18 23.96
N GLU A 56 4.89 10.12 24.48
CA GLU A 56 5.40 9.02 23.66
C GLU A 56 4.27 8.35 22.87
N ILE A 57 4.48 8.11 21.57
CA ILE A 57 3.49 7.50 20.68
C ILE A 57 4.11 6.27 20.00
N LEU A 58 3.32 5.21 19.86
CA LEU A 58 3.61 4.05 19.02
C LEU A 58 2.75 4.13 17.75
N ALA A 59 3.36 4.52 16.62
CA ALA A 59 2.66 4.69 15.35
C ALA A 59 2.81 3.42 14.49
N PRO A 60 1.72 2.69 14.18
CA PRO A 60 1.76 1.52 13.32
C PRO A 60 1.76 1.93 11.84
N ILE A 61 2.59 1.27 11.03
CA ILE A 61 2.67 1.44 9.58
C ILE A 61 2.51 0.06 8.93
N GLN A 62 1.42 -0.09 8.16
CA GLN A 62 1.08 -1.34 7.46
C GLN A 62 1.96 -1.50 6.20
N MET A 63 2.51 -2.70 6.01
CA MET A 63 3.28 -3.09 4.84
C MET A 63 3.21 -4.60 4.60
N PHE A 64 4.09 -5.14 3.75
CA PHE A 64 4.15 -6.56 3.39
C PHE A 64 5.57 -7.11 3.60
N GLN A 65 5.66 -8.34 4.09
CA GLN A 65 6.91 -9.12 4.16
C GLN A 65 6.78 -10.40 3.34
N CYS A 66 7.90 -10.91 2.85
CA CYS A 66 7.95 -12.17 2.13
C CYS A 66 7.47 -13.31 3.04
N ALA A 67 6.48 -14.07 2.56
CA ALA A 67 5.90 -15.18 3.31
C ALA A 67 6.90 -16.34 3.54
N SER A 68 7.93 -16.44 2.70
CA SER A 68 8.91 -17.54 2.75
C SER A 68 10.14 -17.23 3.61
N CYS A 69 10.65 -15.99 3.59
CA CYS A 69 11.90 -15.66 4.26
C CYS A 69 11.82 -14.45 5.21
N GLY A 70 10.66 -13.81 5.35
CA GLY A 70 10.42 -12.67 6.23
C GLY A 70 11.07 -11.35 5.77
N HIS A 71 11.74 -11.31 4.62
CA HIS A 71 12.34 -10.09 4.09
C HIS A 71 11.27 -9.09 3.63
N VAL A 72 11.47 -7.80 3.91
CA VAL A 72 10.67 -6.70 3.39
C VAL A 72 11.46 -6.02 2.29
N ASN A 73 10.91 -6.02 1.07
CA ASN A 73 11.54 -5.35 -0.07
C ASN A 73 11.69 -3.85 0.18
N GLU A 74 12.73 -3.24 -0.39
CA GLU A 74 13.02 -1.82 -0.20
C GLU A 74 11.87 -0.90 -0.66
N SER A 75 11.16 -1.29 -1.73
CA SER A 75 9.99 -0.55 -2.23
C SER A 75 8.84 -0.43 -1.23
N PHE A 76 8.74 -1.34 -0.25
CA PHE A 76 7.77 -1.24 0.84
C PHE A 76 8.26 -0.34 2.00
N LEU A 77 9.55 -0.07 2.07
CA LEU A 77 10.16 0.79 3.09
C LEU A 77 10.22 2.26 2.67
N ASP A 78 9.96 2.58 1.40
CA ASP A 78 9.98 3.96 0.92
C ASP A 78 8.97 4.87 1.63
N ALA A 79 7.85 4.30 2.11
CA ALA A 79 6.89 5.03 2.94
C ALA A 79 7.44 5.47 4.32
N LEU A 80 8.66 5.03 4.68
CA LEU A 80 9.31 5.36 5.96
C LEU A 80 10.38 6.45 5.83
N LYS A 81 10.74 6.85 4.61
CA LYS A 81 11.73 7.89 4.31
C LYS A 81 11.07 9.27 4.30
#